data_AF-R0M1S5-F1
#
_entry.id   AF-R0M1S5-F1
#
_cell.length_a   1.000
_cell.length_b   1.000
_cell.length_c   1.000
_cell.angle_alpha   90.00
_cell.angle_beta   90.00
_cell.angle_gamma   90.00
#
_symmetry.space_group_name_H-M   'P 1'
#
loop_
_entity.id
_entity.type
_entity.pdbx_description
1 polymer ?
#
loop_
_entity_poly.entity_id
_entity_poly.type
_entity_poly.pdbx_seq_one_letter_code
_entity_poly.pdbx_strand_id
1 'polypeptide(L)'
;MIEYPKGHLGILEIIRTGYVECVFGIKKIVKYESAVNFYYDVLEILDTSLSRDTPVDCLEIPKEYSESRWIYNLYLILHECSKEITQSGKKTVFINAIIAKQSLVCSNRIYSVINRIEKGLKVLDSFNLSNNTNLLLFVFYFKDLWFEILVLEFALRKKFNENFEELLRAIKIIKKDKIINKVETRSPLDTSILSSLLDIEPKFISYFAAESIIFKISQSEISNDDLVSYLKNNKGEIIARHSLFK
;
A
#
# COMPACT_ATOMS: atom_id res chain seq x y z
N MET A 1 -24.03 17.22 -15.52
CA MET A 1 -22.94 16.27 -15.25
C MET A 1 -21.84 16.62 -16.24
N ILE A 2 -20.73 17.19 -15.76
CA ILE A 2 -19.65 17.67 -16.64
C ILE A 2 -18.76 16.46 -16.96
N GLU A 3 -18.86 15.92 -18.16
CA GLU A 3 -17.90 14.95 -18.67
C GLU A 3 -16.60 15.71 -18.97
N TYR A 4 -15.53 15.48 -18.19
CA TYR A 4 -14.25 16.15 -18.41
C TYR A 4 -13.50 15.49 -19.57
N PRO A 5 -13.35 16.17 -20.72
CA PRO A 5 -12.84 15.56 -21.96
C PRO A 5 -11.31 15.37 -21.98
N LYS A 6 -10.61 15.64 -20.87
CA LYS A 6 -9.13 15.64 -20.80
C LYS A 6 -8.51 14.61 -19.84
N GLY A 7 -9.30 13.72 -19.24
CA GLY A 7 -8.77 12.71 -18.32
C GLY A 7 -7.95 13.31 -17.15
N HIS A 8 -6.80 12.72 -16.82
CA HIS A 8 -5.93 13.13 -15.70
C HIS A 8 -5.44 14.59 -15.78
N LEU A 9 -5.31 15.17 -16.97
CA LEU A 9 -4.96 16.57 -17.17
C LEU A 9 -6.09 17.53 -16.75
N GLY A 10 -7.36 17.09 -16.87
CA GLY A 10 -8.50 17.85 -16.39
C GLY A 10 -8.52 17.94 -14.86
N ILE A 11 -8.16 16.84 -14.19
CA ILE A 11 -8.08 16.76 -12.72
C ILE A 11 -6.96 17.66 -12.18
N LEU A 12 -5.78 17.58 -12.80
CA LEU A 12 -4.65 18.46 -12.50
C LEU A 12 -5.03 19.93 -12.65
N GLU A 13 -5.78 20.29 -13.70
CA GLU A 13 -6.21 21.68 -13.86
C GLU A 13 -7.30 22.10 -12.87
N ILE A 14 -8.25 21.25 -12.50
CA ILE A 14 -9.23 21.59 -11.43
C ILE A 14 -8.50 21.87 -10.10
N ILE A 15 -7.48 21.09 -9.79
CA ILE A 15 -6.64 21.27 -8.59
C ILE A 15 -5.82 22.55 -8.68
N ARG A 16 -5.12 22.78 -9.79
CA ARG A 16 -4.29 23.98 -10.01
C ARG A 16 -5.10 25.27 -9.96
N THR A 17 -6.32 25.22 -10.49
CA THR A 17 -7.21 26.38 -10.59
C THR A 17 -8.02 26.64 -9.32
N GLY A 18 -7.90 25.79 -8.28
CA GLY A 18 -8.55 26.00 -6.98
C GLY A 18 -10.07 25.75 -6.98
N TYR A 19 -10.64 25.17 -8.05
CA TYR A 19 -12.07 24.84 -8.14
C TYR A 19 -12.48 23.60 -7.33
N VAL A 20 -11.59 23.13 -6.46
CA VAL A 20 -11.75 21.90 -5.69
C VAL A 20 -12.90 22.03 -4.68
N GLU A 21 -13.10 23.19 -4.06
CA GLU A 21 -14.25 23.40 -3.16
C GLU A 21 -15.59 23.33 -3.91
N CYS A 22 -15.68 23.99 -5.06
CA CYS A 22 -16.90 24.06 -5.87
C CYS A 22 -17.30 22.71 -6.49
N VAL A 23 -16.32 21.84 -6.80
CA VAL A 23 -16.56 20.54 -7.44
C VAL A 23 -16.63 19.39 -6.42
N PHE A 24 -15.89 19.49 -5.31
CA PHE A 24 -15.71 18.38 -4.35
C PHE A 24 -16.19 18.69 -2.93
N GLY A 25 -16.62 19.92 -2.61
CA GLY A 25 -17.07 20.30 -1.26
C GLY A 25 -15.94 20.37 -0.22
N ILE A 26 -14.68 20.43 -0.66
CA ILE A 26 -13.49 20.46 0.20
C ILE A 26 -13.13 21.92 0.52
N LYS A 27 -13.28 22.32 1.79
CA LYS A 27 -13.11 23.72 2.25
C LYS A 27 -11.66 24.21 2.36
N LYS A 28 -10.67 23.30 2.37
CA LYS A 28 -9.26 23.65 2.53
C LYS A 28 -8.44 22.88 1.49
N ILE A 29 -7.76 23.62 0.63
CA ILE A 29 -7.04 23.05 -0.52
C ILE A 29 -5.55 23.29 -0.32
N VAL A 30 -4.75 22.22 -0.34
CA VAL A 30 -3.31 22.33 -0.57
C VAL A 30 -3.09 22.76 -2.02
N LYS A 31 -2.41 23.89 -2.24
CA LYS A 31 -1.98 24.28 -3.59
C LYS A 31 -1.16 23.15 -4.21
N TYR A 32 -1.43 22.82 -5.47
CA TYR A 32 -0.74 21.73 -6.19
C TYR A 32 0.79 21.82 -6.03
N GLU A 33 1.35 23.01 -6.24
CA GLU A 33 2.78 23.27 -6.14
C GLU A 33 3.31 22.99 -4.73
N SER A 34 2.52 23.29 -3.70
CA SER A 34 2.88 22.99 -2.30
C SER A 34 2.87 21.49 -2.02
N ALA A 35 1.91 20.74 -2.59
CA ALA A 35 1.87 19.28 -2.44
C ALA A 35 3.03 18.61 -3.19
N VAL A 36 3.35 19.10 -4.39
CA VAL A 36 4.49 18.64 -5.19
C VAL A 36 5.80 18.88 -4.44
N ASN A 37 6.04 20.10 -3.97
CA ASN A 37 7.25 20.45 -3.22
C ASN A 37 7.37 19.59 -1.96
N PHE A 38 6.27 19.42 -1.22
CA PHE A 38 6.25 18.56 -0.04
C PHE A 38 6.62 17.11 -0.35
N TYR A 39 6.13 16.56 -1.47
CA TYR A 39 6.51 15.21 -1.89
C TYR A 39 8.00 15.11 -2.27
N TYR A 40 8.54 16.12 -2.95
CA TYR A 40 9.98 16.20 -3.23
C TYR A 40 10.81 16.28 -1.94
N ASP A 41 10.40 17.10 -0.97
CA ASP A 41 11.07 17.20 0.34
C ASP A 41 11.01 15.86 1.11
N VAL A 42 9.98 15.05 0.89
CA VAL A 42 9.89 13.70 1.46
C VAL A 42 10.87 12.75 0.77
N LEU A 43 10.92 12.76 -0.57
CA LEU A 43 11.84 11.93 -1.33
C LEU A 43 13.31 12.29 -1.04
N GLU A 44 13.64 13.57 -0.89
CA GLU A 44 15.00 14.01 -0.56
C GLU A 44 15.43 13.55 0.83
N ILE A 45 14.53 13.62 1.82
CA ILE A 45 14.81 13.08 3.16
C ILE A 45 14.97 11.56 3.11
N LEU A 46 14.11 10.86 2.37
CA LEU A 46 14.24 9.42 2.19
C LEU A 46 15.58 9.07 1.54
N ASP A 47 15.95 9.74 0.46
CA ASP A 47 17.21 9.51 -0.24
C ASP A 47 18.41 9.78 0.67
N THR A 48 18.40 10.89 1.41
CA THR A 48 19.46 11.23 2.38
C THR A 48 19.54 10.22 3.53
N SER A 49 18.39 9.76 4.05
CA SER A 49 18.31 8.85 5.19
C SER A 49 18.64 7.40 4.81
N LEU A 50 18.41 7.03 3.56
CA LEU A 50 18.71 5.71 3.03
C LEU A 50 20.16 5.62 2.52
N SER A 51 20.71 6.67 1.91
CA SER A 51 22.07 6.70 1.33
C SER A 51 23.20 6.68 2.34
N ARG A 52 22.97 7.16 3.58
CA ARG A 52 24.00 7.11 4.64
C ARG A 52 24.39 5.70 5.08
N ASP A 53 23.49 4.72 4.96
CA ASP A 53 23.67 3.38 5.54
C ASP A 53 23.53 2.23 4.52
N THR A 54 23.29 2.52 3.24
CA THR A 54 22.97 1.52 2.22
C THR A 54 23.82 1.73 0.97
N PRO A 55 24.44 0.69 0.38
CA PRO A 55 25.19 0.81 -0.86
C PRO A 55 24.34 1.49 -1.96
N VAL A 56 24.94 2.46 -2.66
CA VAL A 56 24.29 3.35 -3.64
C VAL A 56 23.49 2.58 -4.70
N ASP A 57 23.95 1.39 -5.07
CA ASP A 57 23.31 0.51 -6.08
C ASP A 57 21.95 -0.07 -5.64
N CYS A 58 21.59 0.01 -4.36
CA CYS A 58 20.32 -0.51 -3.82
C CYS A 58 19.21 0.56 -3.78
N LEU A 59 19.56 1.82 -4.07
CA LEU A 59 18.71 2.98 -3.79
C LEU A 59 18.15 3.67 -5.02
N GLU A 60 18.41 3.17 -6.23
CA GLU A 60 17.73 3.69 -7.41
C GLU A 60 16.23 3.74 -7.10
N ILE A 61 15.70 4.97 -7.05
CA ILE A 61 14.28 5.24 -7.05
C ILE A 61 13.90 5.03 -8.52
N PRO A 62 13.29 3.89 -8.93
CA PRO A 62 12.99 3.59 -10.33
C PRO A 62 12.63 4.81 -11.18
N LYS A 63 13.36 5.03 -12.28
CA LYS A 63 13.03 6.12 -13.23
C LYS A 63 11.62 5.99 -13.81
N GLU A 64 11.01 4.81 -13.74
CA GLU A 64 9.64 4.49 -14.13
C GLU A 64 8.57 5.17 -13.26
N TYR A 65 8.93 5.78 -12.12
CA TYR A 65 8.00 6.53 -11.26
C TYR A 65 7.50 7.86 -11.88
N SER A 66 7.73 8.17 -13.16
CA SER A 66 7.30 9.45 -13.75
C SER A 66 5.79 9.52 -14.02
N GLU A 67 5.15 8.43 -14.44
CA GLU A 67 3.73 8.43 -14.84
C GLU A 67 2.73 8.36 -13.67
N SER A 68 3.14 7.79 -12.52
CA SER A 68 2.27 7.62 -11.34
C SER A 68 2.38 8.78 -10.33
N ARG A 69 3.35 9.70 -10.49
CA ARG A 69 3.59 10.86 -9.59
C ARG A 69 2.36 11.70 -9.33
N TRP A 70 1.54 11.94 -10.36
CA TRP A 70 0.35 12.77 -10.20
C TRP A 70 -0.74 12.07 -9.35
N ILE A 71 -0.80 10.74 -9.33
CA ILE A 71 -1.74 9.97 -8.49
C ILE A 71 -1.36 10.13 -7.02
N TYR A 72 -0.06 10.16 -6.72
CA TYR A 72 0.45 10.36 -5.36
C TYR A 72 0.29 11.82 -4.88
N ASN A 73 0.53 12.78 -5.76
CA ASN A 73 0.22 14.19 -5.49
C ASN A 73 -1.29 14.38 -5.29
N LEU A 74 -2.11 13.78 -6.16
CA LEU A 74 -3.57 13.75 -6.00
C LEU A 74 -3.96 13.13 -4.67
N TYR A 75 -3.31 12.02 -4.27
CA TYR A 75 -3.56 11.40 -2.98
C TYR A 75 -3.20 12.32 -1.81
N LEU A 76 -2.04 12.98 -1.82
CA LEU A 76 -1.64 13.93 -0.77
C LEU A 76 -2.58 15.15 -0.70
N ILE A 77 -3.09 15.60 -1.85
CA ILE A 77 -4.08 16.68 -1.95
C ILE A 77 -5.43 16.23 -1.39
N LEU A 78 -5.87 15.02 -1.73
CA LEU A 78 -7.12 14.43 -1.23
C LEU A 78 -7.02 14.03 0.25
N HIS A 79 -5.84 13.66 0.75
CA HIS A 79 -5.64 13.24 2.15
C HIS A 79 -5.95 14.34 3.17
N GLU A 80 -5.84 15.62 2.81
CA GLU A 80 -6.33 16.71 3.68
C GLU A 80 -7.84 16.68 3.92
N CYS A 81 -8.58 15.91 3.11
CA CYS A 81 -10.03 15.85 3.20
C CYS A 81 -10.50 14.88 4.26
N SER A 82 -9.83 13.73 4.43
CA SER A 82 -10.30 12.74 5.40
C SER A 82 -9.36 11.52 5.48
N LYS A 83 -9.00 11.10 6.69
CA LYS A 83 -8.69 9.67 6.97
C LYS A 83 -10.00 8.85 7.06
N GLU A 84 -11.09 9.30 6.45
CA GLU A 84 -12.43 8.86 6.80
C GLU A 84 -12.94 7.68 5.95
N ILE A 85 -13.53 6.77 6.72
CA ILE A 85 -14.42 5.66 6.42
C ILE A 85 -15.80 6.07 5.90
N THR A 86 -16.20 5.95 4.63
CA THR A 86 -17.65 6.06 4.30
C THR A 86 -18.26 4.72 3.92
N GLN A 87 -19.54 4.55 4.29
CA GLN A 87 -20.32 3.36 3.93
C GLN A 87 -21.16 3.67 2.69
N SER A 88 -20.93 2.93 1.60
CA SER A 88 -21.80 2.94 0.42
C SER A 88 -22.47 1.58 0.28
N GLY A 89 -23.70 1.47 0.80
CA GLY A 89 -24.40 0.19 0.91
C GLY A 89 -23.66 -0.80 1.81
N LYS A 90 -23.38 -2.02 1.33
CA LYS A 90 -22.66 -3.08 2.08
C LYS A 90 -21.12 -2.97 2.00
N LYS A 91 -20.56 -1.97 1.31
CA LYS A 91 -19.11 -1.84 1.09
C LYS A 91 -18.57 -0.60 1.80
N THR A 92 -17.55 -0.81 2.63
CA THR A 92 -16.73 0.25 3.20
C THR A 92 -15.80 0.77 2.11
N VAL A 93 -15.85 2.07 1.80
CA VAL A 93 -15.04 2.69 0.75
C VAL A 93 -14.41 3.97 1.28
N PHE A 94 -13.16 4.18 0.94
CA PHE A 94 -12.42 5.38 1.31
C PHE A 94 -12.92 6.61 0.56
N ILE A 95 -12.95 7.75 1.24
CA ILE A 95 -13.44 9.01 0.66
C ILE A 95 -12.61 9.42 -0.55
N ASN A 96 -11.29 9.27 -0.55
CA ASN A 96 -10.47 9.72 -1.69
C ASN A 96 -10.72 8.83 -2.92
N ALA A 97 -10.90 7.52 -2.72
CA ALA A 97 -11.35 6.63 -3.77
C ALA A 97 -12.75 7.01 -4.32
N ILE A 98 -13.68 7.44 -3.46
CA ILE A 98 -15.00 7.94 -3.90
C ILE A 98 -14.86 9.23 -4.70
N ILE A 99 -14.10 10.22 -4.21
CA ILE A 99 -13.86 11.48 -4.90
C ILE A 99 -13.24 11.20 -6.27
N ALA A 100 -12.24 10.31 -6.34
CA ALA A 100 -11.63 9.89 -7.60
C ALA A 100 -12.64 9.29 -8.58
N LYS A 101 -13.54 8.42 -8.09
CA LYS A 101 -14.49 7.70 -8.95
C LYS A 101 -15.69 8.55 -9.38
N GLN A 102 -16.30 9.26 -8.44
CA GLN A 102 -17.60 9.88 -8.63
C GLN A 102 -17.49 11.35 -8.98
N SER A 103 -16.57 12.07 -8.34
CA SER A 103 -16.46 13.52 -8.52
C SER A 103 -15.43 13.90 -9.60
N LEU A 104 -14.30 13.19 -9.63
CA LEU A 104 -13.24 13.39 -10.62
C LEU A 104 -13.42 12.55 -11.88
N VAL A 105 -14.30 11.53 -11.82
CA VAL A 105 -14.59 10.60 -12.92
C VAL A 105 -13.29 10.02 -13.51
N CYS A 106 -12.36 9.64 -12.62
CA CYS A 106 -11.11 9.02 -13.00
C CYS A 106 -11.34 7.70 -13.73
N SER A 107 -10.38 7.27 -14.55
CA SER A 107 -10.41 5.91 -15.10
C SER A 107 -10.36 4.87 -13.99
N ASN A 108 -10.94 3.68 -14.24
CA ASN A 108 -10.94 2.57 -13.29
C ASN A 108 -9.53 2.17 -12.81
N ARG A 109 -8.50 2.37 -13.66
CA ARG A 109 -7.10 2.13 -13.30
C ARG A 109 -6.65 3.05 -12.16
N ILE A 110 -6.91 4.36 -12.27
CA ILE A 110 -6.53 5.36 -11.27
C ILE A 110 -7.28 5.12 -9.95
N TYR A 111 -8.60 4.92 -10.04
CA TYR A 111 -9.43 4.58 -8.89
C TYR A 111 -8.90 3.34 -8.15
N SER A 112 -8.54 2.30 -8.89
CA SER A 112 -8.00 1.07 -8.32
C SER A 112 -6.67 1.29 -7.60
N VAL A 113 -5.80 2.15 -8.14
CA VAL A 113 -4.52 2.50 -7.49
C VAL A 113 -4.76 3.26 -6.19
N ILE A 114 -5.58 4.31 -6.20
CA ILE A 114 -5.92 5.09 -4.99
C ILE A 114 -6.53 4.19 -3.92
N ASN A 115 -7.49 3.33 -4.31
CA ASN A 115 -8.11 2.40 -3.37
C ASN A 115 -7.09 1.38 -2.80
N ARG A 116 -6.12 0.91 -3.59
CA ARG A 116 -5.04 0.04 -3.08
C ARG A 116 -4.13 0.80 -2.11
N ILE A 117 -3.79 2.06 -2.41
CA ILE A 117 -2.99 2.91 -1.53
C ILE A 117 -3.68 3.08 -0.17
N GLU A 118 -4.96 3.44 -0.17
CA GLU A 118 -5.72 3.66 1.07
C GLU A 118 -5.89 2.39 1.89
N LYS A 119 -6.12 1.24 1.24
CA LYS A 119 -6.06 -0.07 1.91
C LYS A 119 -4.69 -0.30 2.55
N GLY A 120 -3.62 0.02 1.83
CA GLY A 120 -2.25 -0.08 2.33
C GLY A 120 -2.02 0.73 3.59
N LEU A 121 -2.38 2.01 3.56
CA LEU A 121 -2.23 2.90 4.71
C LEU A 121 -3.06 2.41 5.91
N LYS A 122 -4.30 1.98 5.69
CA LYS A 122 -5.12 1.39 6.75
C LYS A 122 -4.52 0.10 7.35
N VAL A 123 -3.89 -0.74 6.52
CA VAL A 123 -3.20 -1.94 7.00
C VAL A 123 -1.99 -1.57 7.86
N LEU A 124 -1.23 -0.52 7.47
CA LEU A 124 -0.09 -0.04 8.24
C LEU A 124 -0.47 0.39 9.66
N ASP A 125 -1.63 1.04 9.85
CA ASP A 125 -2.14 1.39 11.18
C ASP A 125 -2.33 0.18 12.10
N SER A 126 -2.58 -0.99 11.51
CA SER A 126 -2.81 -2.25 12.24
C SER A 126 -1.57 -3.13 12.34
N PHE A 127 -0.44 -2.73 11.75
CA PHE A 127 0.76 -3.56 11.60
C PHE A 127 1.89 -3.07 12.49
N ASN A 128 2.50 -4.00 13.24
CA ASN A 128 3.82 -3.77 13.80
C ASN A 128 4.88 -3.98 12.71
N LEU A 129 5.42 -2.88 12.18
CA LEU A 129 6.46 -2.88 11.15
C LEU A 129 7.80 -3.45 11.62
N SER A 130 7.96 -3.67 12.92
CA SER A 130 9.12 -4.34 13.48
C SER A 130 9.11 -5.86 13.29
N ASN A 131 7.98 -6.44 12.88
CA ASN A 131 7.85 -7.86 12.62
C ASN A 131 8.13 -8.16 11.14
N ASN A 132 9.19 -8.93 10.86
CA ASN A 132 9.56 -9.30 9.49
C ASN A 132 8.43 -10.03 8.74
N THR A 133 7.63 -10.85 9.42
CA THR A 133 6.47 -11.53 8.82
C THR A 133 5.44 -10.53 8.32
N ASN A 134 5.19 -9.46 9.09
CA ASN A 134 4.28 -8.38 8.69
C ASN A 134 4.82 -7.61 7.48
N LEU A 135 6.13 -7.35 7.42
CA LEU A 135 6.77 -6.74 6.26
C LEU A 135 6.65 -7.63 5.01
N LEU A 136 6.92 -8.93 5.14
CA LEU A 136 6.76 -9.90 4.06
C LEU A 136 5.31 -9.92 3.54
N LEU A 137 4.33 -9.95 4.45
CA LEU A 137 2.91 -9.91 4.09
C LEU A 137 2.54 -8.61 3.37
N PHE A 138 2.99 -7.49 3.90
CA PHE A 138 2.74 -6.19 3.30
C PHE A 138 3.27 -6.12 1.85
N VAL A 139 4.52 -6.53 1.63
CA VAL A 139 5.11 -6.56 0.29
C VAL A 139 4.40 -7.58 -0.61
N PHE A 140 4.02 -8.75 -0.09
CA PHE A 140 3.31 -9.78 -0.86
C PHE A 140 1.94 -9.29 -1.39
N TYR A 141 1.16 -8.60 -0.55
CA TYR A 141 -0.17 -8.13 -0.91
C TYR A 141 -0.15 -6.85 -1.76
N PHE A 142 0.77 -5.93 -1.48
CA PHE A 142 0.83 -4.64 -2.18
C PHE A 142 1.77 -4.64 -3.38
N LYS A 143 2.66 -5.63 -3.52
CA LYS A 143 3.54 -5.84 -4.68
C LYS A 143 4.14 -4.53 -5.18
N ASP A 144 3.90 -4.17 -6.43
CA ASP A 144 4.35 -2.95 -7.10
C ASP A 144 4.06 -1.64 -6.36
N LEU A 145 3.13 -1.61 -5.39
CA LEU A 145 2.77 -0.40 -4.64
C LEU A 145 3.34 -0.32 -3.22
N TRP A 146 4.09 -1.33 -2.75
CA TRP A 146 4.54 -1.37 -1.36
C TRP A 146 5.36 -0.11 -1.00
N PHE A 147 6.21 0.33 -1.92
CA PHE A 147 7.14 1.43 -1.68
C PHE A 147 6.36 2.73 -1.55
N GLU A 148 5.48 3.01 -2.49
CA GLU A 148 4.72 4.26 -2.51
C GLU A 148 3.76 4.38 -1.33
N ILE A 149 3.18 3.27 -0.86
CA ILE A 149 2.38 3.29 0.36
C ILE A 149 3.24 3.69 1.56
N LEU A 150 4.45 3.12 1.71
CA LEU A 150 5.34 3.48 2.81
C LEU A 150 5.86 4.93 2.71
N VAL A 151 6.14 5.41 1.49
CA VAL A 151 6.55 6.80 1.25
C VAL A 151 5.41 7.76 1.59
N LEU A 152 4.18 7.43 1.20
CA LEU A 152 3.01 8.22 1.56
C LEU A 152 2.79 8.24 3.06
N GLU A 153 2.85 7.09 3.73
CA GLU A 153 2.75 7.02 5.19
C GLU A 153 3.85 7.86 5.86
N PHE A 154 5.09 7.78 5.38
CA PHE A 154 6.20 8.62 5.84
C PHE A 154 5.88 10.11 5.66
N ALA A 155 5.37 10.50 4.49
CA ALA A 155 4.97 11.87 4.20
C ALA A 155 3.90 12.36 5.18
N LEU A 156 2.90 11.53 5.46
CA LEU A 156 1.83 11.84 6.41
C LEU A 156 2.38 12.04 7.82
N ARG A 157 3.20 11.10 8.32
CA ARG A 157 3.80 11.21 9.64
C ARG A 157 4.68 12.44 9.78
N LYS A 158 5.55 12.70 8.78
CA LYS A 158 6.38 13.92 8.75
C LYS A 158 5.53 15.18 8.82
N LYS A 159 4.44 15.27 8.05
CA LYS A 159 3.53 16.43 8.04
C LYS A 159 2.91 16.69 9.41
N PHE A 160 2.54 15.64 10.13
CA PHE A 160 1.91 15.72 11.45
C PHE A 160 2.93 15.66 12.61
N ASN A 161 4.24 15.75 12.33
CA ASN A 161 5.32 15.61 13.31
C ASN A 161 5.25 14.32 14.14
N GLU A 162 4.81 13.23 13.52
CA GLU A 162 4.78 11.88 14.09
C GLU A 162 6.08 11.13 13.83
N ASN A 163 6.39 10.13 14.67
CA ASN A 163 7.59 9.31 14.51
C ASN A 163 7.51 8.40 13.27
N PHE A 164 8.50 8.53 12.38
CA PHE A 164 8.62 7.79 11.13
C PHE A 164 9.84 6.85 11.06
N GLU A 165 10.61 6.69 12.13
CA GLU A 165 11.84 5.88 12.14
C GLU A 165 11.58 4.40 11.81
N GLU A 166 10.46 3.85 12.30
CA GLU A 166 10.07 2.47 12.00
C GLU A 166 9.78 2.25 10.50
N LEU A 167 9.25 3.26 9.80
CA LEU A 167 9.01 3.21 8.35
C LEU A 167 10.32 3.22 7.59
N LEU A 168 11.26 4.10 7.97
CA LEU A 168 12.59 4.13 7.37
C LEU A 168 13.30 2.79 7.53
N ARG A 169 13.24 2.21 8.74
CA ARG A 169 13.80 0.88 9.00
C ARG A 169 13.15 -0.20 8.16
N ALA A 170 11.82 -0.19 8.04
CA ALA A 170 11.09 -1.14 7.20
C ALA A 170 11.51 -1.05 5.73
N ILE A 171 11.60 0.17 5.17
CA ILE A 171 12.07 0.40 3.79
C ILE A 171 13.50 -0.13 3.61
N LYS A 172 14.40 0.15 4.57
CA LYS A 172 15.79 -0.36 4.55
C LYS A 172 15.83 -1.89 4.52
N ILE A 173 15.05 -2.55 5.40
CA ILE A 173 14.98 -4.02 5.46
C ILE A 173 14.48 -4.59 4.12
N ILE A 174 13.37 -4.06 3.58
CA ILE A 174 12.79 -4.55 2.33
C ILE A 174 13.78 -4.47 1.18
N LYS A 175 14.48 -3.33 1.04
CA LYS A 175 15.49 -3.13 -0.01
C LYS A 175 16.73 -4.01 0.20
N LYS A 176 17.33 -3.96 1.40
CA LYS A 176 18.57 -4.70 1.72
C LYS A 176 18.40 -6.21 1.55
N ASP A 177 17.30 -6.75 2.06
CA ASP A 177 17.06 -8.20 2.07
C ASP A 177 16.41 -8.70 0.77
N LYS A 178 16.23 -7.81 -0.22
CA LYS A 178 15.58 -8.06 -1.52
C LYS A 178 14.27 -8.83 -1.34
N ILE A 179 13.44 -8.41 -0.38
CA ILE A 179 12.20 -9.11 0.00
C ILE A 179 11.28 -9.32 -1.20
N ILE A 180 11.19 -8.33 -2.09
CA ILE A 180 10.36 -8.36 -3.30
C ILE A 180 10.63 -9.64 -4.12
N ASN A 181 11.90 -9.95 -4.35
CA ASN A 181 12.30 -11.11 -5.17
C ASN A 181 11.92 -12.45 -4.51
N LYS A 182 11.77 -12.47 -3.18
CA LYS A 182 11.45 -13.68 -2.42
C LYS A 182 9.95 -13.97 -2.45
N VAL A 183 9.11 -12.93 -2.42
CA VAL A 183 7.64 -13.06 -2.33
C VAL A 183 6.95 -13.38 -3.66
N GLU A 184 7.67 -13.32 -4.79
CA GLU A 184 7.16 -13.70 -6.12
C GLU A 184 7.14 -15.22 -6.36
N THR A 185 7.45 -16.01 -5.34
CA THR A 185 7.49 -17.47 -5.43
C THR A 185 6.09 -18.10 -5.43
N ARG A 186 5.95 -19.26 -6.09
CA ARG A 186 4.71 -20.06 -6.02
C ARG A 186 4.58 -20.66 -4.62
N SER A 187 3.34 -20.94 -4.20
CA SER A 187 3.12 -21.66 -2.94
C SER A 187 3.90 -22.99 -2.95
N PRO A 188 4.63 -23.30 -1.86
CA PRO A 188 5.32 -24.58 -1.71
C PRO A 188 4.36 -25.76 -1.56
N LEU A 189 3.07 -25.49 -1.29
CA LEU A 189 2.03 -26.50 -1.15
C LEU A 189 1.09 -26.47 -2.36
N ASP A 190 0.60 -27.64 -2.75
CA ASP A 190 -0.43 -27.72 -3.79
C ASP A 190 -1.77 -27.15 -3.27
N THR A 191 -2.17 -26.03 -3.84
CA THR A 191 -3.42 -25.34 -3.49
C THR A 191 -4.68 -26.18 -3.71
N SER A 192 -4.64 -27.19 -4.60
CA SER A 192 -5.79 -28.04 -4.91
C SER A 192 -6.20 -28.93 -3.73
N ILE A 193 -5.24 -29.29 -2.87
CA ILE A 193 -5.45 -30.17 -1.71
C ILE A 193 -5.46 -29.43 -0.37
N LEU A 194 -5.21 -28.11 -0.35
CA LEU A 194 -5.07 -27.34 0.90
C LEU A 194 -6.31 -27.40 1.78
N SER A 195 -7.51 -27.37 1.19
CA SER A 195 -8.78 -27.41 1.95
C SER A 195 -8.92 -28.72 2.74
N SER A 196 -8.64 -29.87 2.11
CA SER A 196 -8.66 -31.18 2.77
C SER A 196 -7.46 -31.38 3.70
N LEU A 197 -6.27 -30.97 3.27
CA LEU A 197 -5.02 -31.16 4.03
C LEU A 197 -5.06 -30.42 5.36
N LEU A 198 -5.62 -29.21 5.37
CA LEU A 198 -5.67 -28.35 6.54
C LEU A 198 -7.03 -28.35 7.22
N ASP A 199 -8.06 -29.01 6.69
CA ASP A 199 -9.45 -28.93 7.19
C ASP A 199 -9.90 -27.47 7.34
N ILE A 200 -9.99 -26.78 6.19
CA ILE A 200 -10.38 -25.37 6.09
C ILE A 200 -11.42 -25.18 4.99
N GLU A 201 -12.28 -24.17 5.14
CA GLU A 201 -13.23 -23.80 4.10
C GLU A 201 -12.52 -23.30 2.81
N PRO A 202 -13.04 -23.63 1.60
CA PRO A 202 -12.44 -23.21 0.34
C PRO A 202 -12.19 -21.71 0.19
N LYS A 203 -13.03 -20.87 0.82
CA LYS A 203 -12.91 -19.40 0.80
C LYS A 203 -11.61 -18.88 1.45
N PHE A 204 -10.93 -19.70 2.24
CA PHE A 204 -9.69 -19.36 2.94
C PHE A 204 -8.43 -19.93 2.27
N ILE A 205 -8.53 -20.77 1.22
CA ILE A 205 -7.37 -21.38 0.55
C ILE A 205 -6.32 -20.33 0.19
N SER A 206 -6.74 -19.16 -0.34
CA SER A 206 -5.83 -18.08 -0.72
C SER A 206 -5.01 -17.53 0.45
N TYR A 207 -5.55 -17.55 1.67
CA TYR A 207 -4.85 -17.10 2.88
C TYR A 207 -3.74 -18.07 3.26
N PHE A 208 -4.04 -19.36 3.31
CA PHE A 208 -3.06 -20.38 3.67
C PHE A 208 -2.01 -20.58 2.58
N ALA A 209 -2.38 -20.40 1.30
CA ALA A 209 -1.43 -20.36 0.21
C ALA A 209 -0.45 -19.18 0.36
N ALA A 210 -0.96 -17.98 0.68
CA ALA A 210 -0.11 -16.82 0.96
C ALA A 210 0.78 -17.05 2.19
N GLU A 211 0.21 -17.47 3.33
CA GLU A 211 0.98 -17.74 4.56
C GLU A 211 2.07 -18.79 4.32
N SER A 212 1.81 -19.82 3.51
CA SER A 212 2.83 -20.83 3.19
C SER A 212 4.07 -20.25 2.50
N ILE A 213 3.88 -19.26 1.62
CA ILE A 213 4.96 -18.53 0.94
C ILE A 213 5.72 -17.71 1.98
N ILE A 214 4.99 -16.92 2.77
CA ILE A 214 5.57 -16.03 3.78
C ILE A 214 6.39 -16.83 4.81
N PHE A 215 5.82 -17.91 5.32
CA PHE A 215 6.47 -18.74 6.32
C PHE A 215 7.73 -19.40 5.76
N LYS A 216 7.67 -19.96 4.54
CA LYS A 216 8.83 -20.55 3.87
C LYS A 216 9.95 -19.55 3.58
N ILE A 217 9.62 -18.28 3.28
CA ILE A 217 10.62 -17.21 3.15
C ILE A 217 11.24 -16.88 4.51
N SER A 218 10.44 -16.83 5.58
CA SER A 218 10.92 -16.54 6.93
C SER A 218 11.75 -17.68 7.54
N GLN A 219 11.55 -18.92 7.07
CA GLN A 219 12.17 -20.15 7.56
C GLN A 219 12.61 -21.01 6.35
N SER A 220 13.73 -20.67 5.72
CA SER A 220 14.16 -21.25 4.43
C SER A 220 14.30 -22.78 4.47
N GLU A 221 14.76 -23.33 5.58
CA GLU A 221 15.08 -24.76 5.74
C GLU A 221 13.93 -25.61 6.30
N ILE A 222 12.74 -25.03 6.49
CA ILE A 222 11.61 -25.76 7.09
C ILE A 222 11.10 -26.89 6.17
N SER A 223 10.80 -28.05 6.74
CA SER A 223 10.19 -29.16 6.00
C SER A 223 8.73 -28.83 5.63
N ASN A 224 8.18 -29.54 4.64
CA ASN A 224 6.77 -29.40 4.30
C ASN A 224 5.85 -29.88 5.44
N ASP A 225 6.27 -30.89 6.20
CA ASP A 225 5.49 -31.42 7.33
C ASP A 225 5.41 -30.42 8.48
N ASP A 226 6.51 -29.73 8.78
CA ASP A 226 6.54 -28.65 9.78
C ASP A 226 5.72 -27.45 9.34
N LEU A 227 5.79 -27.08 8.05
CA LEU A 227 4.94 -26.04 7.47
C LEU A 227 3.45 -26.40 7.60
N VAL A 228 3.06 -27.62 7.25
CA VAL A 228 1.67 -28.08 7.38
C VAL A 228 1.24 -28.05 8.85
N SER A 229 2.11 -28.47 9.77
CA SER A 229 1.85 -28.43 11.20
C SER A 229 1.65 -27.00 11.71
N TYR A 230 2.50 -26.06 11.29
CA TYR A 230 2.33 -24.63 11.58
C TYR A 230 0.98 -24.10 11.07
N LEU A 231 0.63 -24.38 9.81
CA LEU A 231 -0.63 -23.91 9.22
C LEU A 231 -1.85 -24.49 9.95
N LYS A 232 -1.80 -25.77 10.35
CA LYS A 232 -2.88 -26.42 11.13
C LYS A 232 -3.06 -25.80 12.51
N ASN A 233 -1.97 -25.46 13.18
CA ASN A 233 -2.00 -24.96 14.55
C ASN A 233 -2.37 -23.48 14.64
N ASN A 234 -2.21 -22.71 13.56
CA ASN A 234 -2.38 -21.25 13.55
C ASN A 234 -3.56 -20.75 12.69
N LYS A 235 -4.52 -21.62 12.33
CA LYS A 235 -5.61 -21.27 11.40
C LYS A 235 -6.33 -19.96 11.73
N GLY A 236 -6.69 -19.75 13.00
CA GLY A 236 -7.42 -18.57 13.44
C GLY A 236 -6.63 -17.28 13.26
N GLU A 237 -5.35 -17.30 13.63
CA GLU A 237 -4.45 -16.15 13.48
C GLU A 237 -4.19 -15.84 12.00
N ILE A 238 -3.97 -16.87 11.18
CA ILE A 238 -3.77 -16.74 9.73
C ILE A 238 -5.00 -16.07 9.09
N ILE A 239 -6.21 -16.54 9.41
CA ILE A 239 -7.45 -15.95 8.89
C ILE A 239 -7.58 -14.49 9.34
N ALA A 240 -7.37 -14.21 10.62
CA ALA A 240 -7.46 -12.85 11.15
C ALA A 240 -6.47 -11.90 10.47
N ARG A 241 -5.19 -12.29 10.38
CA ARG A 241 -4.12 -11.48 9.78
C ARG A 241 -4.36 -11.21 8.30
N HIS A 242 -4.74 -12.23 7.52
CA HIS A 242 -4.99 -12.06 6.09
C HIS A 242 -6.32 -11.36 5.77
N SER A 243 -7.28 -11.36 6.69
CA SER A 243 -8.54 -10.63 6.51
C SER A 243 -8.35 -9.11 6.43
N LEU A 244 -7.27 -8.57 7.00
CA LEU A 244 -6.94 -7.15 6.96
C LEU A 244 -6.68 -6.63 5.53
N PHE A 245 -6.35 -7.52 4.59
CA PHE A 245 -6.03 -7.18 3.21
C PHE A 245 -7.22 -7.27 2.23
N LYS A 246 -8.40 -7.73 2.68
CA LYS A 246 -9.62 -7.80 1.84
C LYS A 246 -10.47 -6.55 1.97
#